data_AF-A0A6B2TI69-F1
#
_entry.id   AF-A0A6B2TI69-F1
#
_cell.length_a   1.000
_cell.length_b   1.000
_cell.length_c   1.000
_cell.angle_alpha   90.00
_cell.angle_beta   90.00
_cell.angle_gamma   90.00
#
_symmetry.space_group_name_H-M   'P 1'
#
loop_
_entity.id
_entity.type
_entity.pdbx_description
1 polymer ?
#
loop_
_entity_poly.entity_id
_entity_poly.type
_entity_poly.pdbx_seq_one_letter_code
_entity_poly.pdbx_strand_id
1 'polypeptide(L)'
;ANDAGVQAVEARRAGLLAAHFWRPGRVGGLAVSGPCTVLVRRGQRGGGVSVAVADPGRTESTVDVELPFPVRGVVRADDSVSVRAGRRGGLTVRVGGSRGHTHGAELR
;
A
#
# COMPACT_ATOMS: atom_id res chain seq x y z
N ALA A 1 2.16 -14.00 -5.72
CA ALA A 1 1.82 -13.96 -7.16
C ALA A 1 3.11 -13.78 -7.94
N ASN A 2 3.20 -14.34 -9.14
CA ASN A 2 4.37 -14.18 -10.00
C ASN A 2 3.93 -14.27 -11.46
N ASP A 3 3.30 -13.22 -11.96
CA ASP A 3 2.82 -13.12 -13.32
C ASP A 3 3.08 -11.71 -13.88
N ALA A 4 2.71 -11.50 -15.15
CA ALA A 4 2.92 -10.24 -15.85
C ALA A 4 2.09 -9.07 -15.29
N GLY A 5 1.07 -9.32 -14.47
CA GLY A 5 0.26 -8.28 -13.83
C GLY A 5 0.76 -7.90 -12.44
N VAL A 6 1.18 -8.89 -11.65
CA VAL A 6 1.64 -8.68 -10.28
C VAL A 6 2.68 -9.71 -9.84
N GLN A 7 3.71 -9.21 -9.17
CA GLN A 7 4.69 -10.03 -8.45
C GLN A 7 4.63 -9.68 -6.98
N ALA A 8 4.44 -10.68 -6.12
CA ALA A 8 4.23 -10.45 -4.70
C ALA A 8 4.76 -11.60 -3.83
N VAL A 9 5.34 -11.22 -2.70
CA VAL A 9 5.92 -12.10 -1.69
C VAL A 9 5.34 -11.76 -0.32
N GLU A 10 4.98 -12.79 0.45
CA GLU A 10 4.54 -12.66 1.84
C GLU A 10 5.55 -13.35 2.77
N ALA A 11 6.17 -12.59 3.66
CA ALA A 11 7.04 -13.09 4.72
C ALA A 11 6.30 -13.05 6.06
N ARG A 12 5.54 -14.12 6.36
CA ARG A 12 4.62 -14.16 7.51
C ARG A 12 5.27 -13.92 8.87
N ARG A 13 6.45 -14.49 9.10
CA ARG A 13 7.20 -14.29 10.36
C ARG A 13 7.61 -12.83 10.57
N ALA A 14 7.81 -12.08 9.48
CA ALA A 14 8.14 -10.66 9.52
C ALA A 14 6.90 -9.74 9.45
N GLY A 15 5.70 -10.32 9.30
CA GLY A 15 4.46 -9.56 9.10
C GLY A 15 4.43 -8.74 7.81
N LEU A 16 5.22 -9.11 6.80
CA LEU A 16 5.43 -8.31 5.58
C LEU A 16 4.72 -8.94 4.37
N LEU A 17 3.98 -8.11 3.65
CA LEU A 17 3.53 -8.35 2.28
C LEU A 17 4.15 -7.28 1.39
N ALA A 18 4.89 -7.69 0.37
CA ALA A 18 5.43 -6.81 -0.66
C ALA A 18 4.83 -7.22 -2.01
N ALA A 19 4.28 -6.25 -2.74
CA ALA A 19 3.68 -6.47 -4.05
C ALA A 19 4.09 -5.35 -5.00
N HIS A 20 4.56 -5.72 -6.19
CA HIS A 20 4.74 -4.82 -7.31
C HIS A 20 3.69 -5.13 -8.37
N PHE A 21 2.90 -4.13 -8.73
CA PHE A 21 1.83 -4.19 -9.71
C PHE A 21 2.27 -3.49 -10.98
N TRP A 22 2.25 -4.23 -12.09
CA TRP A 22 2.55 -3.69 -13.42
C TRP A 22 1.31 -3.06 -14.08
N ARG A 23 0.14 -3.30 -13.51
CA ARG A 23 -1.18 -2.81 -13.94
C ARG A 23 -2.15 -2.83 -12.73
N PRO A 24 -3.33 -2.21 -12.82
CA PRO A 24 -4.35 -2.33 -11.78
C PRO A 24 -4.62 -3.80 -11.44
N GLY A 25 -4.75 -4.14 -10.15
CA GLY A 25 -4.79 -5.54 -9.76
C GLY A 25 -5.07 -5.79 -8.29
N ARG A 26 -5.15 -7.08 -7.93
CA ARG A 26 -5.42 -7.55 -6.57
C ARG A 26 -4.45 -8.67 -6.17
N VAL A 27 -3.93 -8.64 -4.94
CA VAL A 27 -3.13 -9.74 -4.37
C VAL A 27 -3.15 -9.71 -2.85
N GLY A 28 -3.31 -10.85 -2.19
CA GLY A 28 -3.30 -10.92 -0.71
C GLY A 28 -4.38 -10.05 -0.04
N GLY A 29 -5.48 -9.79 -0.76
CA GLY A 29 -6.56 -8.89 -0.36
C GLY A 29 -6.26 -7.39 -0.51
N LEU A 30 -5.06 -7.00 -0.95
CA LEU A 30 -4.81 -5.66 -1.48
C LEU A 30 -5.50 -5.51 -2.84
N ALA A 31 -5.92 -4.28 -3.15
CA ALA A 31 -6.28 -3.87 -4.49
C ALA A 31 -5.64 -2.53 -4.82
N VAL A 32 -5.21 -2.33 -6.05
CA VAL A 32 -4.63 -1.06 -6.50
C VAL A 32 -5.27 -0.60 -7.81
N SER A 33 -5.42 0.71 -7.97
CA SER A 33 -6.04 1.32 -9.15
C SER A 33 -5.09 1.49 -10.34
N GLY A 34 -3.78 1.31 -10.15
CA GLY A 34 -2.74 1.58 -11.15
C GLY A 34 -1.41 0.89 -10.83
N PRO A 35 -0.43 0.95 -11.75
CA PRO A 35 0.94 0.46 -11.51
C PRO A 35 1.57 1.11 -10.27
N CYS A 36 2.08 0.29 -9.36
CA CYS A 36 2.73 0.76 -8.14
C CYS A 36 3.47 -0.38 -7.40
N THR A 37 4.33 -0.01 -6.47
CA THR A 37 4.84 -0.91 -5.42
C THR A 37 4.10 -0.63 -4.12
N VAL A 38 3.61 -1.66 -3.44
CA VAL A 38 3.02 -1.57 -2.11
C VAL A 38 3.73 -2.53 -1.16
N LEU A 39 4.18 -1.99 -0.02
CA LEU A 39 4.63 -2.77 1.12
C LEU A 39 3.65 -2.57 2.28
N VAL A 40 3.20 -3.66 2.87
CA VAL A 40 2.43 -3.67 4.11
C VAL A 40 3.21 -4.44 5.15
N ARG A 41 3.55 -3.80 6.26
CA ARG A 41 4.20 -4.45 7.40
C ARG A 41 3.37 -4.29 8.66
N ARG A 42 2.94 -5.42 9.21
CA ARG A 42 2.23 -5.49 10.48
C ARG A 42 3.24 -5.55 11.62
N GLY A 43 3.06 -4.71 12.64
CA GLY A 43 3.81 -4.79 13.87
C GLY A 43 3.58 -6.11 14.61
N GLN A 44 4.39 -6.36 15.64
CA GLN A 44 4.15 -7.45 16.59
C GLN A 44 2.86 -7.19 17.38
N ARG A 45 2.40 -8.13 18.21
CA ARG A 45 1.11 -8.05 18.93
C ARG A 45 0.88 -6.66 19.56
N GLY A 46 -0.19 -5.97 19.14
CA GLY A 46 -0.55 -4.62 19.60
C GLY A 46 0.11 -3.45 18.84
N GLY A 47 1.06 -3.75 17.94
CA GLY A 47 1.70 -2.78 17.06
C GLY A 47 0.81 -2.37 15.88
N GLY A 48 1.04 -1.16 15.37
CA GLY A 48 0.34 -0.65 14.19
C GLY A 48 0.75 -1.35 12.89
N VAL A 49 0.15 -0.91 11.79
CA VAL A 49 0.46 -1.38 10.44
C VAL A 49 1.08 -0.23 9.64
N SER A 50 2.29 -0.41 9.14
CA SER A 50 2.88 0.54 8.19
C SER A 50 2.58 0.11 6.77
N VAL A 51 2.13 1.06 5.95
CA VAL A 51 1.93 0.90 4.52
C VAL A 51 2.83 1.89 3.79
N ALA A 52 3.54 1.41 2.77
CA ALA A 52 4.39 2.22 1.91
C ALA A 52 4.00 2.00 0.46
N VAL A 53 3.84 3.08 -0.29
CA VAL A 53 3.39 3.07 -1.69
C VAL A 53 4.33 3.92 -2.53
N ALA A 54 4.74 3.42 -3.69
CA ALA A 54 5.52 4.19 -4.66
C ALA A 54 5.03 3.90 -6.07
N ASP A 55 5.23 4.84 -6.99
CA ASP A 55 5.15 4.61 -8.44
C ASP A 55 6.55 4.76 -9.06
N PRO A 56 7.32 3.67 -9.18
CA PRO A 56 8.63 3.70 -9.82
C PRO A 56 8.56 3.99 -11.33
N GLY A 57 7.45 3.65 -11.98
CA GLY A 57 7.23 3.88 -13.40
C GLY A 57 7.01 5.36 -13.71
N ARG A 58 6.53 6.14 -12.72
CA ARG A 58 6.19 7.57 -12.83
C ARG A 58 5.09 7.78 -13.88
N THR A 59 4.13 6.86 -13.94
CA THR A 59 3.00 6.88 -14.88
C THR A 59 1.74 7.43 -14.25
N GLU A 60 1.65 7.45 -12.92
CA GLU A 60 0.45 7.81 -12.18
C GLU A 60 0.56 9.20 -11.57
N SER A 61 -0.56 9.91 -11.52
CA SER A 61 -0.72 11.10 -10.67
C SER A 61 -1.17 10.71 -9.25
N THR A 62 -2.02 9.69 -9.16
CA THR A 62 -2.60 9.16 -7.94
C THR A 62 -2.80 7.66 -8.03
N VAL A 63 -2.63 6.94 -6.91
CA VAL A 63 -2.94 5.52 -6.79
C VAL A 63 -3.85 5.30 -5.59
N ASP A 64 -4.97 4.62 -5.80
CA ASP A 64 -5.85 4.13 -4.74
C ASP A 64 -5.43 2.73 -4.32
N VAL A 65 -5.38 2.48 -3.02
CA VAL A 65 -5.01 1.21 -2.41
C VAL A 65 -6.11 0.77 -1.45
N GLU A 66 -6.79 -0.34 -1.73
CA GLU A 66 -7.68 -1.00 -0.78
C GLU A 66 -6.87 -1.93 0.13
N LEU A 67 -7.09 -1.85 1.44
CA LEU A 67 -6.33 -2.63 2.42
C LEU A 67 -7.08 -3.91 2.85
N PRO A 68 -6.38 -5.04 3.04
CA PRO A 68 -6.99 -6.31 3.44
C PRO A 68 -7.38 -6.38 4.93
N PHE A 69 -7.42 -5.24 5.62
CA PHE A 69 -7.69 -5.16 7.06
C PHE A 69 -8.46 -3.89 7.38
N PRO A 70 -9.26 -3.89 8.46
CA PRO A 70 -9.88 -2.68 8.97
C PRO A 70 -8.84 -1.64 9.37
N VAL A 71 -9.12 -0.37 9.08
CA VAL A 71 -8.35 0.77 9.56
C VAL A 71 -9.18 1.45 10.64
N ARG A 72 -8.74 1.34 11.89
CA ARG A 72 -9.38 1.93 13.07
C ARG A 72 -8.90 3.35 13.33
N GLY A 73 -7.69 3.69 12.89
CA GLY A 73 -7.16 5.05 12.99
C GLY A 73 -5.84 5.24 12.25
N VAL A 74 -5.44 6.50 12.13
CA VAL A 74 -4.16 6.93 11.55
C VAL A 74 -3.25 7.36 12.68
N VAL A 75 -2.04 6.80 12.74
CA VAL A 75 -0.98 7.23 13.67
C VAL A 75 -0.17 8.35 13.02
N ARG A 76 0.24 8.15 11.77
CA ARG A 76 0.89 9.16 10.93
C ARG A 76 0.67 8.84 9.46
N ALA A 77 0.73 9.86 8.61
CA ALA A 77 0.71 9.72 7.16
C ALA A 77 1.51 10.87 6.55
N ASP A 78 2.24 10.61 5.47
CA ASP A 78 2.86 11.69 4.70
C ASP A 78 1.78 12.59 4.10
N ASP A 79 2.07 13.87 3.87
CA ASP A 79 1.12 14.85 3.33
C ASP A 79 0.47 14.41 2.02
N SER A 80 1.15 13.54 1.27
CA SER A 80 0.69 12.94 0.01
C SER A 80 -0.35 11.82 0.15
N VAL A 81 -0.63 11.34 1.37
CA VAL A 81 -1.43 10.14 1.63
C VAL A 81 -2.73 10.52 2.35
N SER A 82 -3.86 10.33 1.68
CA SER A 82 -5.18 10.42 2.29
C SER A 82 -5.65 9.03 2.74
N VAL A 83 -6.01 8.87 4.01
CA VAL A 83 -6.45 7.58 4.57
C VAL A 83 -7.97 7.55 4.75
N ARG A 84 -8.60 6.47 4.26
CA ARG A 84 -9.99 6.15 4.58
C ARG A 84 -10.03 5.08 5.67
N ALA A 85 -10.53 5.45 6.86
CA ALA A 85 -10.78 4.52 7.95
C ALA A 85 -12.06 3.67 7.71
N GLY A 86 -12.17 2.54 8.40
CA GLY A 86 -13.34 1.66 8.40
C GLY A 86 -13.01 0.19 8.11
N ARG A 87 -14.06 -0.64 8.02
CA ARG A 87 -13.93 -2.09 7.72
C ARG A 87 -13.36 -2.37 6.33
N ARG A 88 -13.53 -1.42 5.41
CA ARG A 88 -12.94 -1.40 4.06
C ARG A 88 -12.02 -0.19 3.94
N GLY A 89 -10.97 -0.17 4.77
CA GLY A 89 -10.01 0.92 4.77
C GLY A 89 -9.20 1.00 3.49
N GLY A 90 -8.59 2.14 3.23
CA GLY A 90 -7.77 2.34 2.04
C GLY A 90 -6.97 3.63 2.07
N LEU A 91 -6.12 3.80 1.07
CA LEU A 91 -5.28 4.98 0.86
C LEU A 91 -5.56 5.54 -0.52
N THR A 92 -5.55 6.87 -0.65
CA THR A 92 -5.36 7.56 -1.91
C THR A 92 -4.02 8.29 -1.83
N VAL A 93 -3.08 7.94 -2.69
CA VAL A 93 -1.70 8.41 -2.63
C VAL A 93 -1.39 9.26 -3.85
N ARG A 94 -1.00 10.53 -3.62
CA ARG A 94 -0.51 11.42 -4.68
C ARG A 94 0.96 11.12 -5.00
N VAL A 95 1.17 10.36 -6.07
CA VAL A 95 2.50 9.91 -6.53
C VAL A 95 3.04 10.73 -7.71
N GLY A 96 2.22 11.60 -8.32
CA GLY A 96 2.65 12.47 -9.41
C GLY A 96 3.78 13.41 -9.00
N GLY A 97 4.82 13.53 -9.84
CA GLY A 97 5.98 14.37 -9.56
C GLY A 97 6.91 13.87 -8.44
N SER A 98 6.60 12.73 -7.82
CA SER A 98 7.39 12.12 -6.73
C SER A 98 8.78 11.66 -7.14
N ARG A 99 9.03 11.52 -8.46
CA ARG A 99 10.24 10.89 -9.02
C ARG A 99 10.48 9.47 -8.50
N GLY A 100 9.42 8.73 -8.17
CA GLY A 100 9.48 7.37 -7.63
C GLY A 100 9.72 7.30 -6.12
N HIS A 101 9.59 8.44 -5.41
CA HIS A 101 9.66 8.48 -3.95
C HIS A 101 8.57 7.62 -3.30
N THR A 102 8.86 7.08 -2.12
CA THR A 102 7.92 6.25 -1.35
C THR A 102 7.09 7.09 -0.41
N HIS A 103 5.78 6.87 -0.40
CA HIS A 103 4.82 7.57 0.43
C HIS A 103 4.31 6.63 1.54
N GLY A 104 4.41 7.06 2.79
CA GLY A 104 4.17 6.24 3.97
C GLY A 104 2.91 6.60 4.76
N ALA A 105 2.31 5.58 5.41
CA ALA A 105 1.33 5.75 6.47
C ALA A 105 1.50 4.68 7.55
N GLU A 106 1.22 5.04 8.80
CA GLU A 106 1.08 4.12 9.93
C GLU A 106 -0.33 4.16 10.48
N LEU A 107 -0.91 2.99 10.64
CA LEU A 107 -2.33 2.76 10.90
C LEU A 107 -2.52 1.89 12.16
N ARG A 108 -3.70 1.95 12.74
CA ARG A 108 -4.18 1.02 13.78
C ARG A 108 -5.50 0.38 13.38
#